data_AF-A0A935TPT6-F1
#
_entry.id   AF-A0A935TPT6-F1
#
_cell.length_a   1.000
_cell.length_b   1.000
_cell.length_c   1.000
_cell.angle_alpha   90.00
_cell.angle_beta   90.00
_cell.angle_gamma   90.00
#
_symmetry.space_group_name_H-M   'P 1'
#
loop_
_entity.id
_entity.type
_entity.pdbx_description
1 polymer ?
#
loop_
_entity_poly.entity_id
_entity_poly.type
_entity_poly.pdbx_seq_one_letter_code
_entity_poly.pdbx_strand_id
1 'polypeptide(L)'
;MPQLPQQPTLPQLQQFIAELCRQKGWDKNNHLEIMLLLIEEVGELAKEIRKTTKLWASNETPPANKTALENEFADVLNYLLDLTNYFEIDLEKAFIAKNTENLNRTWT
;
A
#
# COMPACT_ATOMS: atom_id res chain seq x y z
N MET A 1 -20.98 -2.96 0.29
CA MET A 1 -19.63 -2.82 0.84
C MET A 1 -19.06 -4.22 1.03
N PRO A 2 -17.88 -4.52 0.46
CA PRO A 2 -17.23 -5.80 0.69
C PRO A 2 -17.02 -6.04 2.19
N GLN A 3 -17.17 -7.28 2.63
CA GLN A 3 -16.92 -7.65 4.02
C GLN A 3 -15.45 -8.04 4.18
N LEU A 4 -14.76 -7.41 5.13
CA LEU A 4 -13.42 -7.80 5.52
C LEU A 4 -13.49 -8.71 6.75
N PRO A 5 -12.93 -9.94 6.71
CA PRO A 5 -12.89 -10.81 7.88
C PRO A 5 -12.00 -10.19 8.97
N GLN A 6 -12.18 -10.62 10.23
CA GLN A 6 -11.39 -10.08 11.36
C GLN A 6 -9.88 -10.29 11.23
N GLN A 7 -9.46 -11.35 10.52
CA GLN A 7 -8.05 -11.69 10.28
C GLN A 7 -7.89 -12.06 8.81
N PRO A 8 -7.81 -11.06 7.92
CA PRO A 8 -7.73 -11.32 6.50
C PRO A 8 -6.35 -11.86 6.11
N THR A 9 -6.33 -12.80 5.19
CA THR A 9 -5.12 -13.18 4.45
C THR A 9 -4.79 -12.13 3.39
N LEU A 10 -3.57 -12.14 2.85
CA LEU A 10 -3.20 -11.21 1.78
C LEU A 10 -4.08 -11.36 0.53
N PRO A 11 -4.44 -12.58 0.07
CA PRO A 11 -5.43 -12.75 -0.99
C PRO A 11 -6.81 -12.15 -0.65
N GLN A 12 -7.24 -12.22 0.60
CA GLN A 12 -8.52 -11.64 1.03
C GLN A 12 -8.47 -10.11 1.02
N LEU A 13 -7.35 -9.50 1.42
CA LEU A 13 -7.13 -8.05 1.29
C LEU A 13 -7.14 -7.63 -0.19
N GLN A 14 -6.42 -8.37 -1.03
CA GLN A 14 -6.35 -8.11 -2.46
C GLN A 14 -7.76 -8.18 -3.11
N GLN A 15 -8.54 -9.21 -2.78
CA GLN A 15 -9.93 -9.35 -3.24
C GLN A 15 -10.85 -8.26 -2.69
N PHE A 16 -10.68 -7.87 -1.44
CA PHE A 16 -11.43 -6.78 -0.83
C PHE A 16 -11.24 -5.46 -1.60
N ILE A 17 -10.00 -5.12 -1.97
CA ILE A 17 -9.69 -3.93 -2.77
C ILE A 17 -10.31 -4.04 -4.16
N ALA A 18 -10.19 -5.18 -4.84
CA ALA A 18 -10.81 -5.39 -6.16
C ALA A 18 -12.32 -5.14 -6.12
N GLU A 19 -13.01 -5.68 -5.12
CA GLU A 19 -14.45 -5.49 -4.96
C GLU A 19 -14.83 -4.06 -4.59
N LEU A 20 -14.02 -3.40 -3.76
CA LEU A 20 -14.20 -1.99 -3.42
C LEU A 20 -14.08 -1.11 -4.66
N CYS A 21 -13.04 -1.30 -5.48
CA CYS A 21 -12.82 -0.56 -6.72
C CYS A 21 -13.99 -0.75 -7.70
N ARG A 22 -14.49 -1.98 -7.87
CA ARG A 22 -15.69 -2.25 -8.69
C ARG A 22 -16.93 -1.53 -8.17
N GLN A 23 -17.19 -1.57 -6.86
CA GLN A 23 -18.35 -0.89 -6.27
C GLN A 23 -18.28 0.64 -6.42
N LYS A 24 -17.06 1.20 -6.44
CA LYS A 24 -16.82 2.64 -6.61
C LYS A 24 -16.70 3.06 -8.07
N GLY A 25 -16.64 2.11 -9.01
CA GLY A 25 -16.42 2.37 -10.44
C GLY A 25 -14.98 2.79 -10.78
N TRP A 26 -14.03 2.54 -9.88
CA TRP A 26 -12.60 2.81 -10.05
C TRP A 26 -11.86 1.70 -10.80
N ASP A 27 -12.52 0.57 -11.03
CA ASP A 27 -12.05 -0.52 -11.90
C ASP A 27 -11.84 -0.10 -13.36
N LYS A 28 -12.23 1.12 -13.71
CA LYS A 28 -12.00 1.76 -15.01
C LYS A 28 -10.69 2.53 -15.11
N ASN A 29 -10.03 2.78 -13.97
CA ASN A 29 -8.73 3.46 -13.95
C ASN A 29 -7.69 2.58 -14.66
N ASN A 30 -6.82 3.21 -15.44
CA ASN A 30 -5.71 2.52 -16.06
C ASN A 30 -4.48 2.43 -15.12
N HIS A 31 -3.50 1.59 -15.47
CA HIS A 31 -2.30 1.39 -14.65
C HIS A 31 -1.53 2.67 -14.32
N LEU A 32 -1.51 3.68 -15.20
CA LEU A 32 -0.82 4.95 -14.94
C LEU A 32 -1.57 5.79 -13.92
N GLU A 33 -2.91 5.77 -13.93
CA GLU A 33 -3.74 6.46 -12.94
C GLU A 33 -3.57 5.82 -11.56
N ILE A 34 -3.60 4.47 -11.49
CA ILE A 34 -3.37 3.74 -10.24
C ILE A 34 -1.94 3.98 -9.73
N MET A 35 -0.94 3.96 -10.62
CA MET A 35 0.44 4.24 -10.27
C MET A 35 0.63 5.68 -9.77
N LEU A 36 -0.06 6.66 -10.35
CA LEU A 36 -0.04 8.04 -9.89
C LEU A 36 -0.54 8.13 -8.45
N LEU A 37 -1.70 7.55 -8.15
CA LEU A 37 -2.29 7.54 -6.81
C LEU A 37 -1.37 6.83 -5.80
N LEU A 38 -0.76 5.70 -6.19
CA LEU A 38 0.25 5.03 -5.35
C LEU A 38 1.41 5.96 -4.98
N ILE A 39 1.90 6.77 -5.93
CA ILE A 39 3.00 7.71 -5.67
C ILE A 39 2.55 8.88 -4.79
N GLU A 40 1.31 9.34 -4.92
CA GLU A 40 0.72 10.34 -4.02
C GLU A 40 0.75 9.83 -2.57
N GLU A 41 0.25 8.62 -2.31
CA GLU A 41 0.25 8.03 -0.96
C GLU A 41 1.66 7.76 -0.42
N VAL A 42 2.62 7.39 -1.28
CA VAL A 42 4.03 7.28 -0.87
C VAL A 42 4.60 8.65 -0.44
N GLY A 43 4.17 9.72 -1.10
CA GLY A 43 4.52 11.10 -0.73
C GLY A 43 3.92 11.51 0.62
N GLU A 44 2.65 11.15 0.86
CA GLU A 44 1.97 11.37 2.14
C GLU A 44 2.63 10.59 3.27
N LEU A 45 2.94 9.31 3.04
CA LEU A 45 3.71 8.47 3.95
C LEU A 45 5.07 9.10 4.28
N ALA A 46 5.81 9.57 3.28
CA ALA A 46 7.11 10.23 3.50
C ALA A 46 6.98 11.48 4.36
N LYS A 47 5.90 12.26 4.20
CA LYS A 47 5.59 13.44 5.01
C LYS A 47 5.31 13.07 6.47
N GLU A 48 4.53 12.01 6.72
CA GLU A 48 4.26 11.54 8.09
C GLU A 48 5.49 10.91 8.76
N ILE A 49 6.33 10.19 8.01
CA ILE A 49 7.63 9.70 8.50
C ILE A 49 8.53 10.88 8.88
N ARG A 50 8.61 11.92 8.03
CA ARG A 50 9.41 13.12 8.32
C ARG A 50 8.95 13.80 9.62
N LYS A 51 7.64 13.97 9.82
CA LYS A 51 7.08 14.53 11.05
C LYS A 51 7.42 13.67 12.27
N THR A 52 7.27 12.35 12.14
CA THR A 52 7.52 11.38 13.22
C THR A 52 8.99 11.32 13.64
N THR A 53 9.90 11.36 12.66
CA THR A 53 11.35 11.33 12.90
C THR A 53 11.94 12.70 13.23
N LYS A 54 11.12 13.77 13.16
CA LYS A 54 11.54 15.17 13.33
C LYS A 54 12.65 15.59 12.36
N LEU A 55 12.72 14.96 11.20
CA LEU A 55 13.71 15.27 10.18
C LEU A 55 13.47 16.69 9.62
N TRP A 56 14.43 17.59 9.84
CA TRP A 56 14.32 19.03 9.55
C TRP A 56 13.09 19.69 10.18
N ALA A 57 12.73 19.29 11.40
CA ALA A 57 11.65 19.92 12.13
C ALA A 57 12.04 21.34 12.59
N SER A 58 11.16 22.29 12.31
CA SER A 58 11.15 23.64 12.91
C SER A 58 10.10 23.71 14.03
N ASN A 59 10.04 24.82 14.75
CA ASN A 59 9.00 25.07 15.76
C ASN A 59 7.57 25.09 15.16
N GLU A 60 7.45 25.22 13.84
CA GLU A 60 6.16 25.20 13.11
C GLU A 60 5.79 23.80 12.60
N THR A 61 6.67 22.81 12.76
CA THR A 61 6.39 21.45 12.30
C THR A 61 5.29 20.83 13.17
N PRO A 62 4.17 20.37 12.57
CA PRO A 62 3.10 19.73 13.33
C PRO A 62 3.63 18.53 14.12
N PRO A 63 3.05 18.24 15.29
CA PRO A 63 3.45 17.08 16.07
C PRO A 63 3.23 15.78 15.29
N ALA A 64 4.06 14.78 15.58
CA ALA A 64 3.89 13.44 15.05
C ALA A 64 2.50 12.89 15.38
N ASN A 65 1.83 12.31 14.39
CA ASN A 65 0.56 11.63 14.56
C ASN A 65 0.70 10.18 14.11
N LYS A 66 0.75 9.26 15.08
CA LYS A 66 0.92 7.83 14.82
C LYS A 66 -0.23 7.26 14.00
N THR A 67 -1.46 7.71 14.23
CA THR A 67 -2.64 7.27 13.48
C THR A 67 -2.60 7.74 12.03
N ALA A 68 -2.12 8.97 11.78
CA ALA A 68 -1.90 9.43 10.41
C ALA A 68 -0.86 8.54 9.71
N LEU A 69 0.29 8.30 10.35
CA LEU A 69 1.32 7.41 9.82
C LEU A 69 0.79 5.99 9.53
N GLU A 70 -0.01 5.42 10.44
CA GLU A 70 -0.65 4.11 10.25
C GLU A 70 -1.60 4.09 9.04
N ASN A 71 -2.36 5.17 8.83
CA ASN A 71 -3.25 5.29 7.67
C ASN A 71 -2.45 5.38 6.36
N GLU A 72 -1.40 6.19 6.28
CA GLU A 72 -0.60 6.32 5.05
C GLU A 72 0.07 4.99 4.66
N PHE A 73 0.49 4.17 5.63
CA PHE A 73 0.98 2.82 5.34
C PHE A 73 -0.12 1.92 4.74
N ALA A 74 -1.35 2.05 5.24
CA ALA A 74 -2.49 1.31 4.71
C ALA A 74 -2.87 1.78 3.30
N ASP A 75 -2.81 3.08 3.03
CA ASP A 75 -3.15 3.64 1.72
C ASP A 75 -2.14 3.27 0.65
N VAL A 76 -0.83 3.27 0.98
CA VAL A 76 0.21 2.70 0.10
C VAL A 76 -0.06 1.21 -0.19
N LEU A 77 -0.45 0.43 0.82
CA LEU A 77 -0.80 -0.97 0.62
C LEU A 77 -2.05 -1.11 -0.28
N ASN A 78 -3.08 -0.30 -0.08
CA ASN A 78 -4.32 -0.34 -0.85
C ASN A 78 -4.06 -0.16 -2.35
N TYR A 79 -3.29 0.87 -2.74
CA TYR A 79 -2.98 1.09 -4.16
C TYR A 79 -1.98 0.08 -4.73
N LEU A 80 -1.07 -0.46 -3.92
CA LEU A 80 -0.25 -1.58 -4.35
C LEU A 80 -1.11 -2.80 -4.69
N LEU A 81 -2.09 -3.11 -3.83
CA LEU A 81 -3.04 -4.20 -4.07
C LEU A 81 -3.90 -3.93 -5.31
N ASP A 82 -4.40 -2.70 -5.50
CA ASP A 82 -5.15 -2.32 -6.70
C ASP A 82 -4.31 -2.49 -7.98
N LEU A 83 -3.05 -2.08 -7.96
CA LEU A 83 -2.14 -2.27 -9.08
C LEU A 83 -1.89 -3.76 -9.37
N THR A 84 -1.72 -4.59 -8.34
CA THR A 84 -1.60 -6.04 -8.54
C THR A 84 -2.87 -6.67 -9.11
N ASN A 85 -4.04 -6.17 -8.72
CA ASN A 85 -5.32 -6.59 -9.31
C ASN A 85 -5.41 -6.21 -10.79
N TYR A 86 -5.00 -4.99 -11.15
CA TYR A 86 -4.98 -4.53 -12.55
C TYR A 86 -4.13 -5.44 -13.45
N PHE A 87 -2.97 -5.88 -12.96
CA PHE A 87 -2.07 -6.78 -13.70
C PHE A 87 -2.36 -8.28 -13.50
N GLU A 88 -3.46 -8.62 -12.80
CA GLU A 88 -3.84 -10.01 -12.49
C GLU A 88 -2.73 -10.80 -11.76
N ILE A 89 -1.98 -10.12 -10.88
CA ILE A 89 -0.87 -10.69 -10.12
C ILE A 89 -1.37 -11.19 -8.77
N ASP A 90 -1.10 -12.46 -8.47
CA ASP A 90 -1.19 -13.00 -7.10
C ASP A 90 0.01 -12.52 -6.28
N LEU A 91 -0.19 -11.47 -5.47
CA LEU A 91 0.89 -10.84 -4.73
C LEU A 91 1.48 -11.75 -3.65
N GLU A 92 0.67 -12.58 -2.99
CA GLU A 92 1.14 -13.51 -1.97
C GLU A 92 2.09 -14.55 -2.59
N LYS A 93 1.68 -15.16 -3.70
CA LYS A 93 2.51 -16.11 -4.44
C LYS A 93 3.79 -15.46 -4.94
N ALA A 94 3.72 -14.26 -5.49
CA ALA A 94 4.89 -13.51 -5.98
C ALA A 94 5.86 -13.17 -4.83
N PHE A 95 5.33 -12.74 -3.68
CA PHE A 95 6.12 -12.46 -2.49
C PHE A 95 6.85 -13.69 -1.96
N ILE A 96 6.16 -14.83 -1.84
CA ILE A 96 6.74 -16.09 -1.39
C ILE A 96 7.86 -16.51 -2.33
N ALA A 97 7.59 -16.60 -3.64
CA ALA A 97 8.58 -17.03 -4.63
C ALA A 97 9.84 -16.15 -4.59
N LYS A 98 9.68 -14.82 -4.54
CA LYS A 98 10.80 -13.88 -4.51
C LYS A 98 11.65 -14.02 -3.25
N ASN A 99 11.02 -14.19 -2.09
CA ASN A 99 11.75 -14.31 -0.84
C ASN A 99 12.41 -15.68 -0.66
N THR A 100 11.81 -16.75 -1.19
CA THR A 100 12.47 -18.06 -1.28
C THR A 100 13.74 -17.99 -2.12
N GLU A 101 13.73 -17.28 -3.25
CA GLU A 101 14.97 -17.01 -3.99
C GLU A 101 15.97 -16.19 -3.16
N ASN A 102 15.54 -15.11 -2.51
CA ASN A 102 16.42 -14.23 -1.75
C ASN A 102 17.11 -14.93 -0.58
N LEU A 103 16.45 -15.89 0.07
CA LEU A 103 17.04 -16.70 1.15
C LEU A 103 18.24 -17.54 0.67
N ASN A 104 18.27 -17.89 -0.61
CA ASN A 104 19.36 -18.65 -1.22
C ASN A 104 20.43 -17.75 -1.85
N ARG A 105 20.30 -16.42 -1.76
CA ARG A 105 21.29 -15.47 -2.28
C ARG A 105 22.35 -15.17 -1.23
N THR A 106 23.62 -15.22 -1.65
CA THR A 106 24.72 -14.60 -0.91
C THR A 106 24.90 -13.18 -1.42
N TRP A 107 24.77 -12.21 -0.52
CA TRP A 107 25.01 -10.80 -0.83
C TRP A 107 26.49 -10.51 -0.59
N THR A 108 27.23 -10.20 -1.65
CA THR A 108 28.62 -9.73 -1.62
C THR A 108 28.69 -8.24 -1.85
#